data_AF-A0A3G8WTZ3-F1
#
_entry.id   AF-A0A3G8WTZ3-F1
#
_cell.length_a   1.000
_cell.length_b   1.000
_cell.length_c   1.000
_cell.angle_alpha   90.00
_cell.angle_beta   90.00
_cell.angle_gamma   90.00
#
_symmetry.space_group_name_H-M   'P 1'
#
loop_
_entity.id
_entity.type
_entity.pdbx_description
1 polymer ?
#
loop_
_entity_poly.entity_id
_entity_poly.type
_entity_poly.pdbx_seq_one_letter_code
_entity_poly.pdbx_strand_id
1 'polypeptide(L)'
;MLLVLLSLTFYACRQDPAKKFLPGLYTNSATGELSKADDTLVVESAGSNNYLLHRKTGYNLIREVKTGKRQHESEEWNAIYDEGTKTLYELRRGKHITIYPDSGFILIGKRKYTKQ
;
A
#
# COMPACT_ATOMS: atom_id res chain seq x y z
N MET A 1 -53.73 -19.38 11.01
CA MET A 1 -52.80 -19.40 9.85
C MET A 1 -52.40 -17.98 9.56
N LEU A 2 -51.16 -17.55 9.38
CA LEU A 2 -49.80 -17.99 9.71
C LEU A 2 -49.02 -16.68 9.51
N LEU A 3 -48.10 -16.36 10.42
CA LEU A 3 -47.35 -15.10 10.50
C LEU A 3 -46.88 -14.56 9.13
N VAL A 4 -47.18 -13.29 8.88
CA VAL A 4 -46.50 -12.48 7.86
C VAL A 4 -45.04 -12.39 8.26
N LEU A 5 -44.18 -13.20 7.61
CA LEU A 5 -42.74 -13.15 7.76
C LEU A 5 -42.24 -11.79 7.27
N LEU A 6 -41.97 -10.90 8.23
CA LEU A 6 -41.25 -9.65 8.03
C LEU A 6 -39.78 -10.00 7.74
N SER A 7 -39.47 -10.28 6.48
CA SER A 7 -38.10 -10.49 5.99
C SER A 7 -37.34 -9.16 6.06
N LEU A 8 -36.78 -8.86 7.24
CA LEU A 8 -35.76 -7.84 7.44
C LEU A 8 -34.52 -8.26 6.65
N THR A 9 -34.41 -7.78 5.41
CA THR A 9 -33.18 -7.86 4.63
C THR A 9 -32.15 -6.97 5.33
N PHE A 10 -31.27 -7.59 6.12
CA PHE A 10 -30.06 -6.95 6.59
C PHE A 10 -29.18 -6.65 5.38
N TYR A 11 -29.32 -5.44 4.81
CA TYR A 11 -28.28 -4.84 3.98
C TYR A 11 -27.08 -4.56 4.89
N ALA A 12 -26.28 -5.59 5.14
CA ALA A 12 -24.97 -5.40 5.74
C ALA A 12 -24.17 -4.53 4.78
N CYS A 13 -23.89 -3.28 5.16
CA CYS A 13 -22.98 -2.41 4.45
C CYS A 13 -21.59 -3.08 4.48
N ARG A 14 -21.29 -3.87 3.44
CA ARG A 14 -20.07 -4.66 3.35
C ARG A 14 -18.95 -3.70 2.97
N GLN A 15 -18.34 -3.08 3.98
CA GLN A 15 -17.18 -2.21 3.76
C GLN A 15 -16.05 -3.03 3.15
N ASP A 16 -15.47 -2.52 2.07
CA ASP A 16 -14.38 -3.20 1.35
C ASP A 16 -13.17 -3.40 2.29
N PRO A 17 -12.77 -4.67 2.57
CA PRO A 17 -11.64 -4.96 3.45
C PRO A 17 -10.34 -4.28 3.01
N ALA A 18 -10.13 -4.12 1.70
CA ALA A 18 -8.94 -3.45 1.18
C ALA A 18 -8.93 -1.95 1.53
N LYS A 19 -10.08 -1.26 1.49
CA LYS A 19 -10.17 0.15 1.91
C LYS A 19 -9.87 0.34 3.39
N LYS A 20 -10.33 -0.58 4.24
CA LYS A 20 -10.02 -0.57 5.67
C LYS A 20 -8.54 -0.90 5.93
N PHE A 21 -7.97 -1.78 5.12
CA PHE A 21 -6.58 -2.19 5.23
C PHE A 21 -5.60 -1.12 4.73
N LEU A 22 -5.95 -0.34 3.71
CA LEU A 22 -5.01 0.57 3.03
C LEU A 22 -4.33 1.60 3.94
N PRO A 23 -5.03 2.43 4.73
CA PRO A 23 -4.37 3.44 5.54
C PRO A 23 -3.41 2.84 6.57
N GLY A 24 -2.21 3.44 6.69
CA GLY A 24 -1.22 3.05 7.69
C GLY A 24 0.22 3.14 7.21
N LEU A 25 1.13 2.63 8.05
CA LEU A 25 2.56 2.56 7.79
C LEU A 25 2.93 1.19 7.25
N TYR A 26 3.76 1.19 6.21
CA TYR A 26 4.33 -0.01 5.62
C TYR A 26 5.83 0.12 5.50
N THR A 27 6.53 -1.01 5.57
CA THR A 27 7.98 -1.07 5.44
C THR A 27 8.41 -2.10 4.41
N ASN A 28 9.53 -1.83 3.75
CA ASN A 28 10.23 -2.78 2.91
C ASN A 28 11.73 -2.65 3.15
N SER A 29 12.44 -3.76 3.22
CA SER A 29 13.91 -3.78 3.20
C SER A 29 14.37 -4.64 2.04
N ALA A 30 15.40 -4.17 1.34
CA ALA A 30 16.00 -4.86 0.21
C ALA A 30 17.52 -4.80 0.29
N THR A 31 18.17 -5.93 0.00
CA THR A 31 19.63 -5.99 -0.14
C THR A 31 19.94 -6.65 -1.48
N GLY A 32 20.79 -6.01 -2.28
CA GLY A 32 21.32 -6.56 -3.52
C GLY A 32 22.81 -6.31 -3.60
N GLU A 33 23.42 -6.76 -4.70
CA GLU A 33 24.88 -6.66 -4.91
C GLU A 33 25.40 -5.22 -4.91
N LEU A 34 24.57 -4.28 -5.37
CA LEU A 34 24.96 -2.87 -5.57
C LEU A 34 24.45 -1.94 -4.47
N SER A 35 23.52 -2.39 -3.61
CA SER A 35 22.93 -1.52 -2.60
C SER A 35 22.17 -2.26 -1.52
N LYS A 36 22.08 -1.64 -0.34
CA LYS A 36 21.11 -1.97 0.71
C LYS A 36 20.15 -0.80 0.90
N ALA A 37 18.85 -1.07 0.96
CA ALA A 37 17.81 -0.07 1.08
C ALA A 37 16.76 -0.46 2.12
N ASP A 38 16.24 0.53 2.82
CA ASP A 38 15.08 0.42 3.71
C ASP A 38 14.11 1.54 3.36
N ASP A 39 12.87 1.15 3.07
CA ASP A 39 11.79 2.02 2.66
C ASP A 39 10.70 2.04 3.72
N THR A 40 10.15 3.22 3.96
CA THR A 40 8.87 3.41 4.62
C THR A 40 7.87 4.01 3.64
N LEU A 41 6.62 3.59 3.77
CA LEU A 41 5.52 4.07 2.96
C LEU A 41 4.33 4.33 3.89
N VAL A 42 3.91 5.58 3.97
CA VAL A 42 2.67 5.96 4.69
C VAL A 42 1.57 6.12 3.67
N VAL A 43 0.44 5.45 3.88
CA VAL A 43 -0.76 5.55 3.05
C VAL A 43 -1.82 6.30 3.86
N GLU A 44 -2.28 7.42 3.34
CA GLU A 44 -3.29 8.28 3.96
C GLU A 44 -4.55 8.31 3.09
N SER A 45 -5.72 8.25 3.73
CA SER A 45 -6.99 8.47 3.02
C SER A 45 -7.18 9.97 2.77
N ALA A 46 -7.40 10.35 1.52
CA ALA A 46 -7.66 11.73 1.09
C ALA A 46 -9.11 11.91 0.58
N GLY A 47 -9.98 10.90 0.76
CA GLY A 47 -11.36 10.90 0.29
C GLY A 47 -11.90 9.48 0.15
N SER A 48 -13.05 9.32 -0.51
CA SER A 48 -13.71 7.99 -0.62
C SER A 48 -12.86 6.93 -1.33
N ASN A 49 -12.15 7.32 -2.40
CA ASN A 49 -11.25 6.46 -3.18
C ASN A 49 -9.87 7.10 -3.44
N ASN A 50 -9.61 8.30 -2.90
CA ASN A 50 -8.35 9.00 -3.11
C ASN A 50 -7.40 8.73 -1.94
N TYR A 51 -6.13 8.53 -2.26
CA TYR A 51 -5.09 8.25 -1.28
C TYR A 51 -3.84 9.07 -1.57
N LEU A 52 -3.19 9.53 -0.50
CA LEU A 52 -1.89 10.17 -0.54
C LEU A 52 -0.85 9.22 0.03
N LEU A 53 0.21 8.98 -0.74
CA LEU A 53 1.26 8.03 -0.40
C LEU A 53 2.58 8.77 -0.22
N HIS A 54 3.17 8.64 0.97
CA HIS A 54 4.44 9.25 1.33
C HIS A 54 5.51 8.16 1.44
N ARG A 55 6.37 8.07 0.43
CA ARG A 55 7.49 7.11 0.43
C ARG A 55 8.75 7.81 0.88
N LYS A 56 9.47 7.21 1.83
CA LYS A 56 10.83 7.61 2.21
C LYS A 56 11.74 6.40 2.07
N THR A 57 12.89 6.61 1.44
CA THR A 57 13.89 5.56 1.22
C THR A 57 15.20 6.01 1.82
N GLY A 58 15.79 5.16 2.64
CA GLY A 58 17.20 5.26 2.96
C GLY A 58 17.95 4.16 2.23
N TYR A 59 19.10 4.47 1.62
CA TYR A 59 19.91 3.46 0.97
C TYR A 59 21.41 3.72 1.08
N ASN A 60 22.20 2.66 0.94
CA ASN A 60 23.64 2.70 0.87
C ASN A 60 24.07 2.03 -0.43
N LEU A 61 24.92 2.69 -1.22
CA LEU A 61 25.55 2.06 -2.38
C LEU A 61 26.70 1.16 -1.91
N ILE A 62 26.85 -0.01 -2.54
CA ILE A 62 27.95 -0.94 -2.32
C ILE A 62 28.91 -0.80 -3.51
N ARG A 63 30.17 -0.48 -3.23
CA ARG A 63 31.24 -0.40 -4.24
C ARG A 63 32.48 -1.09 -3.68
N GLU A 64 33.09 -1.97 -4.46
CA GLU A 64 34.31 -2.69 -4.06
C GLU A 64 34.20 -3.33 -2.66
N VAL A 65 33.04 -3.97 -2.40
CA VAL A 65 32.71 -4.65 -1.12
C VAL A 65 32.54 -3.70 0.08
N LYS A 66 32.62 -2.38 -0.11
CA LYS A 66 32.40 -1.38 0.95
C LYS A 66 31.03 -0.74 0.85
N THR A 67 30.33 -0.69 1.97
CA THR A 67 29.07 0.04 2.13
C THR A 67 29.36 1.53 2.25
N GLY A 68 28.84 2.31 1.29
CA GLY A 68 28.95 3.76 1.29
C GLY A 68 28.07 4.45 2.33
N LYS A 69 28.14 5.78 2.37
CA LYS A 69 27.28 6.62 3.24
C LYS A 69 25.80 6.40 2.93
N ARG A 70 24.96 6.56 3.96
CA ARG A 70 23.49 6.52 3.81
C ARG A 70 23.03 7.74 3.02
N GLN A 71 22.17 7.49 2.04
CA GLN A 71 21.48 8.48 1.22
C GLN A 71 19.99 8.39 1.50
N HIS A 72 19.27 9.49 1.27
CA HIS A 72 17.85 9.58 1.55
C HIS A 72 17.10 10.15 0.34
N GLU A 73 15.98 9.52 0.01
CA GLU A 73 15.04 9.96 -1.02
C GLU A 73 13.63 10.01 -0.45
N SER A 74 12.79 10.86 -1.04
CA SER A 74 11.39 10.97 -0.67
C SER A 74 10.54 11.19 -1.92
N GLU A 75 9.36 10.58 -1.93
CA GLU A 75 8.36 10.75 -2.98
C GLU A 75 6.97 10.91 -2.36
N GLU A 76 6.17 11.77 -2.98
CA GLU A 76 4.73 11.87 -2.72
C GLU A 76 3.96 11.44 -3.97
N TRP A 77 2.92 10.65 -3.75
CA TRP A 77 2.13 10.02 -4.79
C TRP A 77 0.64 10.23 -4.50
N ASN A 78 -0.10 10.76 -5.47
CA ASN A 78 -1.55 10.75 -5.44
C ASN A 78 -2.03 9.48 -6.13
N ALA A 79 -2.90 8.73 -5.49
CA ALA A 79 -3.42 7.47 -6.01
C ALA A 79 -4.95 7.36 -5.87
N ILE A 80 -5.56 6.62 -6.79
CA ILE A 80 -6.99 6.29 -6.75
C ILE A 80 -7.13 4.79 -6.56
N TYR A 81 -7.96 4.39 -5.60
CA TYR A 81 -8.38 3.03 -5.42
C TYR A 81 -9.49 2.67 -6.39
N ASP A 82 -9.25 1.63 -7.18
CA ASP A 82 -10.24 1.02 -8.05
C ASP A 82 -10.88 -0.17 -7.35
N GLU A 83 -12.18 -0.04 -7.10
CA GLU A 83 -12.98 -1.08 -6.44
C GLU A 83 -13.18 -2.33 -7.29
N GLY A 84 -13.13 -2.23 -8.61
CA GLY A 84 -13.29 -3.35 -9.54
C GLY A 84 -12.05 -4.24 -9.58
N THR A 85 -10.87 -3.62 -9.60
CA THR A 85 -9.58 -4.34 -9.64
C THR A 85 -8.88 -4.48 -8.30
N LYS A 86 -9.44 -3.92 -7.22
CA LYS A 86 -8.89 -3.93 -5.86
C LYS A 86 -7.42 -3.46 -5.82
N THR A 87 -7.12 -2.43 -6.62
CA THR A 87 -5.76 -1.92 -6.87
C THR A 87 -5.72 -0.41 -6.67
N LEU A 88 -4.61 0.11 -6.14
CA LEU A 88 -4.30 1.54 -6.14
C LEU A 88 -3.54 1.91 -7.41
N TYR A 89 -4.01 2.94 -8.11
CA TYR A 89 -3.35 3.51 -9.29
C TYR A 89 -2.77 4.87 -8.97
N GLU A 90 -1.45 5.00 -9.03
CA GLU A 90 -0.76 6.27 -8.85
C GLU A 90 -0.85 7.11 -10.14
N LEU A 91 -1.23 8.38 -9.99
CA LEU A 91 -1.72 9.21 -11.09
C LEU A 91 -0.62 9.86 -11.96
N ARG A 92 0.60 10.04 -11.46
CA ARG A 92 1.67 10.76 -12.18
C ARG A 92 2.59 9.83 -12.96
N ARG A 93 2.94 8.68 -12.41
CA ARG A 93 3.91 7.70 -12.95
C ARG A 93 3.26 6.36 -13.27
N GLY A 94 1.94 6.22 -13.07
CA GLY A 94 1.19 5.02 -13.45
C GLY A 94 1.56 3.78 -12.64
N LYS A 95 1.98 3.93 -11.38
CA LYS A 95 2.31 2.77 -10.54
C LYS A 95 1.04 2.02 -10.16
N HIS A 96 1.06 0.70 -10.29
CA HIS A 96 0.00 -0.18 -9.80
C HIS A 96 0.41 -0.75 -8.45
N ILE A 97 -0.49 -0.65 -7.48
CA ILE A 97 -0.29 -1.10 -6.11
C ILE A 97 -1.35 -2.15 -5.78
N THR A 98 -0.94 -3.41 -5.77
CA THR A 98 -1.84 -4.53 -5.46
C THR A 98 -1.92 -4.74 -3.95
N ILE A 99 -3.11 -5.00 -3.45
CA ILE A 99 -3.40 -5.00 -2.02
C ILE A 99 -3.73 -6.43 -1.58
N TYR A 100 -3.04 -6.91 -0.53
CA TYR A 100 -3.24 -8.24 0.04
C TYR A 100 -3.63 -8.11 1.51
N PRO A 101 -4.89 -7.71 1.80
CA PRO A 101 -5.31 -7.38 3.17
C PRO A 101 -5.18 -8.58 4.11
N ASP A 102 -5.55 -9.77 3.65
CA ASP A 102 -5.50 -11.01 4.45
C ASP A 102 -4.07 -11.44 4.79
N SER A 103 -3.10 -11.02 3.98
CA SER A 103 -1.67 -11.32 4.20
C SER A 103 -0.89 -10.16 4.81
N GLY A 104 -1.53 -9.02 5.06
CA GLY A 104 -0.89 -7.89 5.72
C GLY A 104 0.13 -7.12 4.89
N PHE A 105 0.05 -7.14 3.54
CA PHE A 105 1.01 -6.41 2.70
C PHE A 105 0.40 -5.80 1.44
N ILE A 106 1.17 -4.91 0.81
CA ILE A 106 0.91 -4.40 -0.55
C ILE A 106 2.13 -4.66 -1.44
N LEU A 107 1.91 -4.76 -2.75
CA LEU A 107 2.95 -4.87 -3.77
C LEU A 107 3.02 -3.62 -4.62
N ILE A 108 4.23 -3.08 -4.80
CA ILE A 108 4.51 -2.01 -5.76
C ILE A 108 5.55 -2.53 -6.74
N GLY A 109 5.10 -2.93 -7.93
CA GLY A 109 5.91 -3.77 -8.83
C GLY A 109 6.31 -5.07 -8.12
N LYS A 110 7.62 -5.28 -7.92
CA LYS A 110 8.16 -6.46 -7.21
C LYS A 110 8.43 -6.22 -5.71
N ARG A 111 8.22 -5.00 -5.20
CA ARG A 111 8.53 -4.66 -3.81
C ARG A 111 7.35 -4.99 -2.91
N LYS A 112 7.60 -5.81 -1.88
CA LYS A 112 6.61 -6.16 -0.84
C LYS A 112 6.74 -5.22 0.34
N TYR A 113 5.71 -4.43 0.56
CA TYR A 113 5.59 -3.54 1.71
C TYR A 113 4.67 -4.17 2.75
N THR A 114 5.21 -4.53 3.91
CA THR A 114 4.46 -5.17 5.00
C THR A 114 3.92 -4.11 5.94
N LYS A 115 2.62 -4.20 6.27
CA LYS A 115 1.97 -3.28 7.20
C LYS A 115 2.54 -3.48 8.62
N GLN A 116 2.75 -2.38 9.34
CA GLN A 116 3.18 -2.38 10.74
C GLN A 116 2.00 -2.33 11.70
#